data_AF-A0A0F0HWG0-F1
#
_entry.id   AF-A0A0F0HWG0-F1
#
_cell.length_a   1.000
_cell.length_b   1.000
_cell.length_c   1.000
_cell.angle_alpha   90.00
_cell.angle_beta   90.00
_cell.angle_gamma   90.00
#
_symmetry.space_group_name_H-M   'P 1'
#
loop_
_entity.id
_entity.type
_entity.pdbx_description
1 polymer ?
#
loop_
_entity_poly.entity_id
_entity_poly.type
_entity_poly.pdbx_seq_one_letter_code
_entity_poly.pdbx_strand_id
1 'polypeptide(L)'
;MASGRFRWQLKAPNGRVVAVSSPVYESAAEAERAFTELAAAGPTLVARITHVREGIGWIWALPGVRGNPVARSSRAYERYATCQNAFRRFVALLAKPDLPAGPGLPR
;
A
#
# COMPACT_ATOMS: atom_id res chain seq x y z
N MET A 1 22.80 -16.12 -5.93
CA MET A 1 21.57 -16.07 -5.11
C MET A 1 20.90 -14.75 -5.39
N ALA A 2 19.74 -14.74 -6.02
CA ALA A 2 19.04 -13.49 -6.32
C ALA A 2 18.38 -12.99 -5.03
N SER A 3 19.00 -12.03 -4.34
CA SER A 3 18.34 -11.26 -3.27
C SER A 3 17.28 -10.37 -3.92
N GLY A 4 16.18 -11.00 -4.32
CA GLY A 4 15.06 -10.34 -4.97
C GLY A 4 14.53 -9.27 -4.02
N ARG A 5 14.53 -8.02 -4.46
CA ARG A 5 13.94 -6.93 -3.70
C ARG A 5 12.44 -6.92 -3.98
N PHE A 6 11.66 -7.53 -3.08
CA PHE A 6 10.21 -7.67 -3.24
C PHE A 6 9.48 -6.46 -2.64
N ARG A 7 8.42 -6.02 -3.33
CA ARG A 7 7.49 -4.99 -2.85
C ARG A 7 6.09 -5.37 -3.29
N TRP A 8 5.14 -5.29 -2.38
CA TRP A 8 3.74 -5.42 -2.73
C TRP A 8 3.19 -4.08 -3.23
N GLN A 9 2.20 -4.15 -4.12
CA GLN A 9 1.45 -2.99 -4.59
C GLN A 9 -0.03 -3.36 -4.60
N LEU A 10 -0.88 -2.52 -4.02
CA LEU A 10 -2.31 -2.72 -4.05
C LEU A 10 -2.90 -2.03 -5.26
N LYS A 11 -3.54 -2.81 -6.14
CA LYS A 11 -4.27 -2.31 -7.30
C LYS A 11 -5.76 -2.30 -7.00
N ALA A 12 -6.43 -1.23 -7.40
CA ALA A 12 -7.88 -1.22 -7.44
C ALA A 12 -8.38 -2.10 -8.60
N PRO A 13 -9.66 -2.52 -8.58
CA PRO A 13 -10.28 -3.33 -9.66
C PRO A 13 -10.18 -2.69 -11.05
N ASN A 14 -10.00 -1.38 -11.13
CA ASN A 14 -9.79 -0.65 -12.39
C ASN A 14 -8.32 -0.70 -12.89
N GLY A 15 -7.48 -1.55 -12.30
CA GLY A 15 -6.06 -1.70 -12.63
C GLY A 15 -5.12 -0.62 -12.09
N ARG A 16 -5.65 0.44 -11.45
CA ARG A 16 -4.81 1.54 -10.92
C ARG A 16 -4.15 1.16 -9.61
N VAL A 17 -2.85 1.43 -9.49
CA VAL A 17 -2.11 1.26 -8.23
C VAL A 17 -2.56 2.33 -7.23
N VAL A 18 -3.13 1.89 -6.11
CA VAL A 18 -3.61 2.76 -5.03
C VAL A 18 -2.53 2.98 -3.98
N ALA A 19 -1.80 1.92 -3.65
CA ALA A 19 -0.78 1.95 -2.61
C ALA A 19 0.41 1.08 -2.98
N VAL A 20 1.57 1.45 -2.44
CA VAL A 20 2.81 0.69 -2.59
C VAL A 20 3.44 0.47 -1.22
N SER A 21 4.07 -0.69 -1.04
CA SER A 21 4.95 -0.93 0.10
C SER A 21 6.09 0.09 0.09
N SER A 22 6.35 0.69 1.25
CA SER A 22 7.54 1.54 1.43
C SER A 22 8.77 0.70 1.77
N PRO A 23 8.69 -0.33 2.64
CA PRO A 23 9.76 -1.29 2.81
C PRO A 23 9.96 -2.16 1.57
N VAL A 24 11.21 -2.59 1.39
CA VAL A 24 11.61 -3.63 0.44
C VAL A 24 11.88 -4.89 1.23
N TYR A 25 11.29 -5.99 0.82
CA TYR A 25 11.43 -7.29 1.48
C TYR A 25 12.45 -8.15 0.74
N GLU A 26 13.05 -9.09 1.45
CA GLU A 26 14.06 -10.01 0.89
C GLU A 26 13.41 -11.22 0.23
N SER A 27 12.14 -11.51 0.57
CA SER A 27 11.35 -12.58 -0.03
C SER A 27 9.91 -12.16 -0.33
N ALA A 28 9.26 -12.88 -1.25
CA ALA A 28 7.84 -12.73 -1.52
C ALA A 28 6.97 -13.09 -0.30
N ALA A 29 7.38 -14.11 0.47
CA ALA A 29 6.67 -14.55 1.67
C ALA A 29 6.67 -13.48 2.78
N GLU A 30 7.76 -12.74 2.94
CA GLU A 30 7.81 -11.60 3.86
C GLU A 30 6.91 -10.46 3.40
N ALA A 31 6.90 -10.15 2.10
CA ALA A 31 6.04 -9.13 1.54
C ALA A 31 4.56 -9.47 1.72
N GLU A 32 4.20 -10.75 1.54
CA GLU A 32 2.86 -11.27 1.76
C GLU A 32 2.47 -11.22 3.25
N ARG A 33 3.33 -11.68 4.15
CA ARG A 33 3.08 -11.61 5.60
C ARG A 33 2.85 -10.18 6.07
N ALA A 34 3.70 -9.25 5.65
CA ALA A 34 3.55 -7.84 6.00
C ALA A 34 2.25 -7.24 5.43
N PHE A 35 1.82 -7.69 4.25
CA PHE A 35 0.52 -7.30 3.68
C PHE A 35 -0.65 -7.89 4.49
N THR A 36 -0.59 -9.15 4.91
CA THR A 36 -1.60 -9.80 5.74
C THR A 36 -1.76 -9.11 7.10
N GLU A 37 -0.65 -8.78 7.77
CA GLU A 37 -0.65 -8.01 9.01
C GLU A 37 -1.30 -6.64 8.82
N LEU A 38 -1.00 -5.97 7.70
CA LEU A 38 -1.58 -4.68 7.36
C LEU A 38 -3.09 -4.78 7.08
N ALA A 39 -3.51 -5.84 6.37
CA ALA A 39 -4.92 -6.10 6.09
C ALA A 39 -5.71 -6.38 7.38
N ALA A 40 -5.14 -7.16 8.30
CA ALA A 40 -5.73 -7.42 9.61
C ALA A 40 -5.89 -6.14 10.45
N ALA A 41 -4.93 -5.22 10.37
CA ALA A 41 -5.01 -3.91 11.01
C ALA A 41 -5.96 -2.92 10.30
N GLY A 42 -6.40 -3.21 9.06
CA GLY A 42 -7.16 -2.32 8.17
C GLY A 42 -8.05 -1.27 8.84
N PRO A 43 -9.04 -1.67 9.67
CA PRO A 43 -9.97 -0.75 10.33
C PRO A 43 -9.34 0.25 11.32
N THR A 44 -8.19 -0.08 11.91
CA THR A 44 -7.49 0.76 12.91
C THR A 44 -6.37 1.61 12.30
N LEU A 45 -6.11 1.45 10.99
CA LEU A 45 -5.06 2.19 10.30
C LEU A 45 -5.37 3.69 10.23
N VAL A 46 -4.39 4.51 10.62
CA VAL A 46 -4.44 5.97 10.49
C VAL A 46 -3.32 6.42 9.57
N ALA A 47 -3.67 6.97 8.41
CA ALA A 47 -2.68 7.55 7.50
C ALA A 47 -2.29 8.97 7.91
N ARG A 48 -1.01 9.28 7.76
CA ARG A 48 -0.47 10.63 7.81
C ARG A 48 -0.54 11.23 6.42
N ILE A 49 -1.30 12.31 6.26
CA ILE A 49 -1.38 13.06 5.01
C ILE A 49 -0.41 14.23 5.10
N THR A 50 0.54 14.31 4.17
CA THR A 50 1.53 15.39 4.11
C THR A 50 1.53 16.04 2.73
N HIS A 51 1.75 17.36 2.71
CA HIS A 51 1.98 18.08 1.47
C HIS A 51 3.43 17.86 1.03
N VAL A 52 3.63 17.54 -0.24
CA VAL A 52 4.97 17.36 -0.81
C VAL A 52 5.60 18.74 -0.95
N ARG A 53 6.74 18.99 -0.26
CA ARG A 53 7.37 20.33 -0.22
C ARG A 53 7.83 20.85 -1.60
N GLU A 54 8.21 19.95 -2.49
CA GLU A 54 8.69 20.25 -3.85
C GLU A 54 7.70 19.82 -4.95
N GLY A 55 6.48 19.45 -4.58
CA GLY A 55 5.48 18.92 -5.50
C GLY A 55 4.14 19.61 -5.34
N ILE A 56 3.29 19.50 -6.37
CA ILE A 56 1.92 19.98 -6.31
C ILE A 56 1.07 18.84 -5.75
N GLY A 57 0.88 18.80 -4.42
CA GLY A 57 -0.15 18.00 -3.81
C GLY A 57 0.21 17.23 -2.53
N TRP A 58 -0.70 16.32 -2.21
CA TRP A 58 -0.84 15.60 -0.96
C TRP A 58 -0.55 14.12 -1.17
N ILE A 59 0.31 13.56 -0.33
CA ILE A 59 0.53 12.12 -0.23
C ILE A 59 0.01 11.63 1.10
N TRP A 60 -0.50 10.40 1.12
CA TRP A 60 -0.82 9.72 2.36
C TRP A 60 0.21 8.61 2.59
N ALA A 61 0.64 8.44 3.84
CA ALA A 61 1.56 7.40 4.25
C ALA A 61 1.09 6.78 5.56
N LEU A 62 1.15 5.46 5.65
CA LEU A 62 0.89 4.73 6.88
C LEU A 62 2.15 4.73 7.72
N PRO A 63 2.13 5.36 8.90
CA PRO A 63 3.27 5.31 9.80
C PRO A 63 3.50 3.87 10.25
N GLY A 64 4.74 3.41 10.13
CA GLY A 64 5.19 2.16 10.72
C GLY A 64 6.00 2.38 11.97
N VAL A 65 6.54 1.27 12.46
CA VAL A 65 7.43 1.23 13.61
C VAL A 65 8.68 2.08 13.33
N ARG A 66 9.16 2.82 14.34
CA ARG A 66 10.33 3.71 14.25
C ARG A 66 10.20 4.83 13.21
N GLY A 67 8.98 5.21 12.84
CA GLY A 67 8.74 6.34 11.93
C GLY A 67 8.91 6.02 10.43
N ASN A 68 9.29 4.79 10.10
CA ASN A 68 9.37 4.32 8.72
C ASN A 68 7.97 3.98 8.21
N PRO A 69 7.50 4.56 7.10
CA PRO A 69 6.20 4.19 6.57
C PRO A 69 6.15 2.71 6.18
N VAL A 70 5.02 2.03 6.41
CA VAL A 70 4.78 0.66 5.91
C VAL A 70 4.16 0.67 4.51
N ALA A 71 3.32 1.66 4.24
CA ALA A 71 2.68 1.85 2.94
C ALA A 71 2.53 3.34 2.65
N ARG A 72 2.46 3.69 1.37
CA ARG A 72 2.17 5.06 0.94
C ARG A 72 1.37 5.07 -0.34
N SER A 73 0.80 6.23 -0.65
CA SER A 73 0.21 6.47 -1.96
C SER A 73 1.26 6.30 -3.07
N SER A 74 0.82 5.73 -4.19
CA SER A 74 1.66 5.58 -5.40
C SER A 74 2.04 6.93 -6.02
N ARG A 75 1.18 7.95 -5.83
CA ARG A 75 1.32 9.30 -6.37
C ARG A 75 0.88 10.37 -5.38
N ALA A 76 1.26 11.62 -5.66
CA ALA A 76 0.68 12.80 -5.03
C ALA A 76 -0.68 13.13 -5.65
N TYR A 77 -1.56 13.71 -4.84
CA TYR A 77 -2.89 14.16 -5.24
C TYR A 77 -3.00 15.66 -5.06
N GLU A 78 -3.50 16.38 -6.06
CA GLU A 78 -3.62 17.84 -5.99
C GLU A 78 -4.46 18.33 -4.79
N ARG A 79 -5.47 17.55 -4.38
CA ARG A 79 -6.41 17.93 -3.32
C ARG A 79 -6.33 17.00 -2.11
N TYR A 80 -6.40 17.58 -0.92
CA TYR A 80 -6.45 16.86 0.35
C TYR A 80 -7.61 15.86 0.39
N ALA A 81 -8.82 16.29 -0.03
CA ALA A 81 -9.99 15.42 -0.07
C ALA A 81 -9.80 14.20 -0.99
N THR A 82 -9.15 14.39 -2.15
CA THR A 82 -8.81 13.28 -3.07
C THR A 82 -7.80 12.32 -2.44
N CYS A 83 -6.81 12.85 -1.72
CA CYS A 83 -5.83 12.07 -0.98
C CYS A 83 -6.50 11.23 0.13
N GLN A 84 -7.39 11.85 0.90
CA GLN A 84 -8.17 11.18 1.95
C GLN A 84 -9.08 10.08 1.36
N ASN A 85 -9.77 10.35 0.24
CA ASN A 85 -10.60 9.36 -0.42
C ASN A 85 -9.78 8.20 -0.99
N ALA A 86 -8.57 8.46 -1.48
CA ALA A 86 -7.65 7.40 -1.90
C ALA A 86 -7.25 6.49 -0.73
N PHE A 87 -6.98 7.06 0.45
CA PHE A 87 -6.71 6.28 1.66
C PHE A 87 -7.92 5.46 2.11
N ARG A 88 -9.14 6.05 2.13
CA ARG A 88 -10.37 5.31 2.43
C ARG A 88 -10.58 4.13 1.48
N ARG A 89 -10.29 4.33 0.20
CA ARG A 89 -10.38 3.27 -0.81
C ARG A 89 -9.33 2.19 -0.59
N PHE A 90 -8.12 2.56 -0.17
CA PHE A 90 -7.09 1.60 0.22
C PHE A 90 -7.57 0.71 1.38
N VAL A 91 -8.10 1.29 2.47
CA VAL A 91 -8.65 0.52 3.60
C VAL A 91 -9.80 -0.39 3.18
N ALA A 92 -10.70 0.11 2.32
CA ALA A 92 -11.80 -0.69 1.77
C ALA A 92 -11.31 -1.88 0.92
N LEU A 93 -10.21 -1.72 0.19
CA LEU A 93 -9.58 -2.79 -0.59
C LEU A 93 -8.84 -3.80 0.30
N LEU A 94 -8.28 -3.38 1.43
CA LEU A 94 -7.72 -4.31 2.42
C LEU A 94 -8.81 -5.22 3.03
N ALA A 95 -10.01 -4.68 3.26
CA ALA A 95 -11.14 -5.42 3.82
C ALA A 95 -11.83 -6.34 2.79
N LYS A 96 -11.60 -6.12 1.51
CA LYS A 96 -12.10 -6.95 0.40
C LYS A 96 -10.93 -7.37 -0.48
N PRO A 97 -10.13 -8.35 -0.05
CA PRO A 97 -9.09 -8.92 -0.88
C PRO A 97 -9.64 -9.72 -2.09
N ASP A 98 -10.96 -9.75 -2.29
CA ASP A 98 -11.63 -10.48 -3.37
C ASP A 98 -11.16 -10.02 -4.78
N LEU A 99 -10.21 -10.79 -5.32
CA LEU A 99 -10.25 -11.51 -6.62
C LEU A 99 -9.06 -11.19 -7.58
N PRO A 100 -8.44 -12.19 -8.27
CA PRO A 100 -8.25 -13.60 -7.94
C PRO A 100 -6.77 -13.91 -7.63
N ALA A 101 -6.52 -14.95 -6.82
CA ALA A 101 -5.31 -15.74 -7.01
C ALA A 101 -5.38 -16.33 -8.41
N GLY A 102 -4.58 -15.82 -9.36
CA GLY A 102 -4.53 -16.39 -10.71
C GLY A 102 -4.16 -17.88 -10.63
N PRO A 103 -4.78 -18.77 -11.43
CA PRO A 103 -4.40 -20.16 -11.48
C PRO A 103 -3.06 -20.24 -12.23
N GLY A 104 -1.97 -20.61 -11.55
CA GLY A 104 -0.67 -20.64 -12.24
C GLY A 104 0.53 -20.93 -11.36
N LEU A 105 0.49 -22.01 -10.58
CA LEU A 105 1.71 -22.70 -10.15
C LEU A 105 1.75 -24.06 -10.85
N PRO A 106 2.66 -24.31 -11.81
CA PRO A 106 3.24 -25.63 -11.96
C PRO A 106 4.36 -25.81 -10.91
N ARG A 107 4.34 -26.99 -10.29
CA ARG A 107 5.33 -27.51 -9.34
C ARG A 107 6.69 -27.74 -10.00
#